data_AF-A0A947YWU2-F1
#
_entry.id   AF-A0A947YWU2-F1
#
_cell.length_a   1.000
_cell.length_b   1.000
_cell.length_c   1.000
_cell.angle_alpha   90.00
_cell.angle_beta   90.00
_cell.angle_gamma   90.00
#
_symmetry.space_group_name_H-M   'P 1'
#
loop_
_entity.id
_entity.type
_entity.pdbx_description
1 polymer ?
#
loop_
_entity_poly.entity_id
_entity_poly.type
_entity_poly.pdbx_seq_one_letter_code
_entity_poly.pdbx_strand_id
1 'polypeptide(L)'
;MSIFKFSLFKMILVIIVSLVVVSCDDDNSSNNSNNINNTNNTNNTNTNNTNNTNLNNTNNTNSNNTNNTNLNNTNNTTPRNAAEIVVNIHDADLQKINIIEVTSGSNIMDCHFGILKTGSVPALVLCDGTKAFNAGNSVDFYDIDSIPQDAVFTEDDGTEYVMGTTWQDGGNGTAGFNMTQNVYILELPNGRYGKIEVLSAISGNVTFAVFADPDGTDNLTCEEPL
;
A
#
# COMPACT_ATOMS: atom_id res chain seq x y z
N MET A 1 25.08 40.06 -41.28
CA MET A 1 24.50 40.65 -40.06
C MET A 1 22.99 40.52 -40.18
N SER A 2 22.42 39.44 -39.62
CA SER A 2 21.00 39.11 -39.78
C SER A 2 20.28 39.43 -38.48
N ILE A 3 19.30 40.33 -38.53
CA ILE A 3 18.52 40.79 -37.38
C ILE A 3 17.35 39.83 -37.18
N PHE A 4 17.31 39.16 -36.03
CA PHE A 4 16.24 38.26 -35.62
C PHE A 4 14.91 39.03 -35.45
N LYS A 5 13.94 38.72 -36.30
CA LYS A 5 12.54 39.15 -36.14
C LYS A 5 11.85 38.21 -35.16
N PHE A 6 11.87 38.53 -33.87
CA PHE A 6 10.99 37.89 -32.90
C PHE A 6 9.57 38.40 -33.10
N SER A 7 8.64 37.47 -33.37
CA SER A 7 7.23 37.75 -33.59
C SER A 7 6.59 38.29 -32.31
N LEU A 8 6.18 39.56 -32.36
CA LEU A 8 5.48 40.32 -31.32
C LEU A 8 4.26 39.58 -30.74
N PHE A 9 3.70 38.64 -31.51
CA PHE A 9 2.53 37.84 -31.14
C PHE A 9 2.79 36.89 -29.97
N LYS A 10 4.03 36.41 -29.78
CA LYS A 10 4.36 35.48 -28.68
C LYS A 10 4.50 36.17 -27.32
N MET A 11 4.85 37.47 -27.30
CA MET A 11 4.97 38.21 -26.03
C MET A 11 3.60 38.56 -25.42
N ILE A 12 2.60 38.84 -26.26
CA ILE A 12 1.26 39.22 -25.78
C ILE A 12 0.53 38.03 -25.13
N LEU A 13 0.77 36.81 -25.62
CA LEU A 13 0.13 35.60 -25.07
C LEU A 13 0.56 35.28 -23.63
N VAL A 14 1.82 35.56 -23.27
CA VAL A 14 2.36 35.27 -21.93
C VAL A 14 1.77 36.20 -20.86
N ILE A 15 1.39 37.43 -21.21
CA ILE A 15 0.86 38.41 -20.25
C ILE A 15 -0.62 38.16 -19.90
N ILE A 16 -1.40 37.56 -20.81
CA ILE A 16 -2.85 37.34 -20.60
C ILE A 16 -3.12 36.14 -19.67
N VAL A 17 -2.24 35.14 -19.64
CA VAL A 17 -2.43 33.93 -18.81
C VAL A 17 -2.16 34.18 -17.32
N SER A 18 -1.41 35.22 -16.98
CA SER A 18 -1.06 35.57 -15.58
C SER A 18 -2.16 36.29 -14.78
N LEU A 19 -3.35 36.52 -15.33
CA LEU A 19 -4.42 37.31 -14.68
C LEU A 19 -5.66 36.52 -14.24
N VAL A 20 -5.66 35.18 -14.32
CA VAL A 20 -6.85 34.37 -13.98
C VAL A 20 -6.51 33.27 -12.98
N VAL A 21 -6.21 33.63 -11.73
CA VAL A 21 -6.53 32.79 -10.55
C VAL A 21 -6.51 33.64 -9.28
N VAL A 22 -7.68 34.16 -8.88
CA VAL A 22 -7.97 34.65 -7.53
C VAL A 22 -9.37 34.13 -7.13
N SER A 23 -9.41 33.55 -5.93
CA SER A 23 -10.53 33.33 -5.01
C SER A 23 -11.65 32.36 -5.38
N CYS A 24 -11.50 31.13 -4.88
CA CYS A 24 -12.52 30.31 -4.21
C CYS A 24 -11.77 29.72 -2.99
N ASP A 25 -12.27 29.57 -1.77
CA ASP A 25 -13.57 29.77 -1.15
C ASP A 25 -13.25 29.61 0.34
N ASP A 26 -13.39 30.68 1.14
CA ASP A 26 -13.22 30.62 2.59
C ASP A 26 -14.54 30.13 3.18
N ASP A 27 -14.66 28.82 3.38
CA ASP A 27 -15.78 28.27 4.12
C ASP A 27 -15.38 27.08 5.01
N ASN A 28 -15.45 27.37 6.31
CA ASN A 28 -16.35 26.70 7.24
C ASN A 28 -15.74 25.85 8.37
N SER A 29 -16.29 26.15 9.55
CA SER A 29 -16.71 25.17 10.56
C SER A 29 -15.65 24.60 11.51
N SER A 30 -15.49 25.32 12.62
CA SER A 30 -15.42 24.79 13.97
C SER A 30 -16.24 23.50 14.21
N ASN A 31 -15.65 22.44 14.79
CA ASN A 31 -16.26 21.77 15.95
C ASN A 31 -15.37 20.72 16.66
N ASN A 32 -15.43 20.81 18.00
CA ASN A 32 -15.60 19.71 18.95
C ASN A 32 -14.43 18.73 19.25
N SER A 33 -13.49 19.17 20.09
CA SER A 33 -12.70 18.25 20.92
C SER A 33 -13.49 17.85 22.17
N ASN A 34 -14.24 16.76 22.09
CA ASN A 34 -14.81 16.08 23.25
C ASN A 34 -14.44 14.60 23.19
N ASN A 35 -13.33 14.21 23.83
CA ASN A 35 -13.02 12.81 24.10
C ASN A 35 -12.26 12.68 25.41
N ILE A 36 -12.99 12.57 26.52
CA ILE A 36 -12.47 12.12 27.81
C ILE A 36 -13.38 10.99 28.31
N ASN A 37 -12.74 9.83 28.51
CA ASN A 37 -13.13 8.68 29.34
C ASN A 37 -14.14 7.66 28.76
N ASN A 38 -13.60 6.68 28.04
CA ASN A 38 -14.17 5.34 28.00
C ASN A 38 -13.60 4.51 29.17
N THR A 39 -14.35 4.39 30.27
CA THR A 39 -14.12 3.38 31.31
C THR A 39 -15.43 2.62 31.48
N ASN A 40 -15.52 1.43 30.88
CA ASN A 40 -16.39 0.34 31.34
C ASN A 40 -15.99 -0.95 30.61
N ASN A 41 -15.01 -1.67 31.15
CA ASN A 41 -14.81 -3.08 30.82
C ASN A 41 -15.65 -3.93 31.77
N THR A 42 -16.64 -4.59 31.20
CA THR A 42 -17.61 -5.45 31.87
C THR A 42 -16.97 -6.81 32.18
N ASN A 43 -17.06 -7.23 33.45
CA ASN A 43 -16.76 -8.59 33.89
C ASN A 43 -17.51 -9.62 33.04
N ASN A 44 -16.80 -10.42 32.25
CA ASN A 44 -17.35 -11.65 31.69
C ASN A 44 -16.90 -12.85 32.53
N THR A 45 -17.80 -13.29 33.40
CA THR A 45 -17.68 -14.49 34.23
C THR A 45 -17.88 -15.72 33.35
N ASN A 46 -16.79 -16.37 32.93
CA ASN A 46 -16.90 -17.63 32.19
C ASN A 46 -16.87 -18.82 33.17
N THR A 47 -18.07 -19.26 33.55
CA THR A 47 -18.33 -20.49 34.30
C THR A 47 -18.71 -21.58 33.30
N ASN A 48 -17.85 -22.58 33.07
CA ASN A 48 -18.24 -23.99 32.91
C ASN A 48 -17.04 -24.91 32.58
N ASN A 49 -16.88 -25.94 33.43
CA ASN A 49 -16.56 -27.36 33.14
C ASN A 49 -15.26 -27.69 32.37
N THR A 50 -14.38 -28.62 32.79
CA THR A 50 -14.65 -29.97 33.33
C THR A 50 -13.40 -30.56 34.00
N ASN A 51 -13.62 -31.39 35.03
CA ASN A 51 -12.68 -32.24 35.74
C ASN A 51 -11.70 -33.01 34.84
N ASN A 52 -10.41 -32.91 35.15
CA ASN A 52 -9.37 -33.78 34.62
C ASN A 52 -9.03 -34.85 35.67
N THR A 53 -9.66 -36.03 35.58
CA THR A 53 -9.21 -37.23 36.30
C THR A 53 -8.46 -38.14 35.35
N ASN A 54 -7.17 -38.21 35.62
CA ASN A 54 -6.18 -39.10 35.04
C ASN A 54 -6.47 -40.56 35.46
N LEU A 55 -6.64 -41.47 34.50
CA LEU A 55 -6.66 -42.92 34.76
C LEU A 55 -6.03 -43.70 33.59
N ASN A 56 -4.90 -44.36 33.87
CA ASN A 56 -4.36 -45.47 33.08
C ASN A 56 -5.40 -46.60 32.93
N ASN A 57 -5.50 -47.26 31.76
CA ASN A 57 -4.98 -48.62 31.51
C ASN A 57 -5.50 -49.26 30.18
N THR A 58 -4.60 -50.01 29.52
CA THR A 58 -4.79 -51.26 28.73
C THR A 58 -5.36 -51.30 27.28
N ASN A 59 -4.45 -51.59 26.35
CA ASN A 59 -4.45 -52.52 25.18
C ASN A 59 -5.69 -52.80 24.29
N ASN A 60 -5.39 -52.69 22.98
CA ASN A 60 -5.77 -53.54 21.83
C ASN A 60 -7.16 -53.36 21.19
N THR A 61 -7.21 -52.97 19.90
CA THR A 61 -7.45 -53.86 18.74
C THR A 61 -7.75 -53.02 17.48
N ASN A 62 -7.14 -53.45 16.38
CA ASN A 62 -7.32 -53.01 15.01
C ASN A 62 -8.81 -52.96 14.58
N SER A 63 -9.28 -51.85 13.99
CA SER A 63 -10.48 -51.86 13.14
C SER A 63 -10.50 -50.72 12.13
N ASN A 64 -10.77 -51.11 10.89
CA ASN A 64 -10.91 -50.30 9.68
C ASN A 64 -12.02 -49.23 9.78
N ASN A 65 -11.75 -48.13 9.05
CA ASN A 65 -12.71 -47.27 8.36
C ASN A 65 -13.53 -46.29 9.21
N THR A 66 -13.15 -45.01 9.18
CA THR A 66 -14.10 -43.90 9.22
C THR A 66 -13.53 -42.72 8.45
N ASN A 67 -14.27 -42.27 7.43
CA ASN A 67 -14.13 -40.98 6.77
C ASN A 67 -13.89 -39.88 7.81
N ASN A 68 -12.69 -39.29 7.82
CA ASN A 68 -12.47 -38.06 8.55
C ASN A 68 -12.87 -36.89 7.65
N THR A 69 -14.19 -36.68 7.61
CA THR A 69 -14.81 -35.40 7.28
C THR A 69 -14.23 -34.29 8.17
N ASN A 70 -13.98 -33.13 7.57
CA ASN A 70 -13.66 -31.87 8.24
C ASN A 70 -12.38 -31.89 9.08
N LEU A 71 -11.26 -31.63 8.41
CA LEU A 71 -10.28 -30.71 8.98
C LEU A 71 -11.03 -29.41 9.26
N ASN A 72 -11.43 -29.21 10.52
CA ASN A 72 -11.83 -27.90 11.02
C ASN A 72 -10.64 -26.99 10.78
N ASN A 73 -10.77 -26.20 9.71
CA ASN A 73 -9.91 -25.10 9.35
C ASN A 73 -9.86 -24.20 10.58
N THR A 74 -8.80 -24.37 11.37
CA THR A 74 -8.62 -23.61 12.60
C THR A 74 -8.33 -22.20 12.13
N ASN A 75 -9.29 -21.30 12.37
CA ASN A 75 -9.23 -19.88 12.06
C ASN A 75 -7.82 -19.35 12.32
N ASN A 76 -7.00 -19.30 11.27
CA ASN A 76 -5.71 -18.66 11.30
C ASN A 76 -5.99 -17.16 11.22
N THR A 77 -6.44 -16.56 12.31
CA THR A 77 -6.68 -15.12 12.42
C THR A 77 -5.36 -14.39 12.56
N THR A 78 -4.43 -14.61 11.62
CA THR A 78 -3.28 -13.74 11.50
C THR A 78 -3.85 -12.34 11.27
N PRO A 79 -3.52 -11.35 12.12
CA PRO A 79 -4.02 -9.99 11.92
C PRO A 79 -3.70 -9.52 10.50
N ARG A 80 -4.73 -9.09 9.77
CA ARG A 80 -4.60 -8.64 8.38
C ARG A 80 -4.48 -7.14 8.40
N ASN A 81 -3.41 -6.64 9.01
CA ASN A 81 -3.21 -5.21 9.17
C ASN A 81 -2.34 -4.71 8.03
N ALA A 82 -2.73 -3.57 7.48
CA ALA A 82 -1.79 -2.80 6.66
C ALA A 82 -0.65 -2.30 7.55
N ALA A 83 0.47 -1.97 6.92
CA ALA A 83 1.62 -1.37 7.58
C ALA A 83 2.04 -0.10 6.86
N GLU A 84 2.66 0.81 7.60
CA GLU A 84 3.31 1.98 7.02
C GLU A 84 4.81 1.75 6.87
N ILE A 85 5.34 2.08 5.69
CA ILE A 85 6.78 2.09 5.43
C ILE A 85 7.18 3.51 5.07
N VAL A 86 8.17 4.05 5.78
CA VAL A 86 8.79 5.34 5.48
C VAL A 86 10.15 5.12 4.83
N VAL A 87 10.38 5.79 3.70
CA VAL A 87 11.62 5.69 2.93
C VAL A 87 12.18 7.08 2.68
N ASN A 88 13.46 7.27 2.97
CA ASN A 88 14.16 8.50 2.61
C ASN A 88 14.83 8.36 1.24
N ILE A 89 14.39 9.15 0.27
CA ILE A 89 14.89 9.12 -1.12
C ILE A 89 16.31 9.67 -1.27
N HIS A 90 16.86 10.28 -0.22
CA HIS A 90 18.23 10.80 -0.21
C HIS A 90 19.25 9.76 0.25
N ASP A 91 18.82 8.65 0.84
CA ASP A 91 19.72 7.64 1.39
C ASP A 91 20.42 6.83 0.29
N ALA A 92 19.78 6.63 -0.86
CA ALA A 92 20.37 5.98 -2.03
C ALA A 92 19.61 6.34 -3.32
N ASP A 93 20.24 6.13 -4.48
CA ASP A 93 19.58 6.31 -5.77
C ASP A 93 18.44 5.30 -6.01
N LEU A 94 18.54 4.11 -5.41
CA LEU A 94 17.48 3.11 -5.37
C LEU A 94 17.27 2.64 -3.94
N GLN A 95 16.07 2.85 -3.44
CA GLN A 95 15.59 2.28 -2.19
C GLN A 95 14.62 1.15 -2.51
N LYS A 96 14.87 -0.05 -1.97
CA LYS A 96 14.03 -1.22 -2.21
C LYS A 96 13.14 -1.46 -1.00
N ILE A 97 11.98 -2.08 -1.22
CA ILE A 97 10.97 -2.36 -0.20
C ILE A 97 10.53 -3.81 -0.31
N ASN A 98 10.48 -4.49 0.83
CA ASN A 98 9.83 -5.80 0.98
C ASN A 98 8.55 -5.62 1.81
N ILE A 99 7.39 -5.72 1.15
CA ILE A 99 6.08 -5.57 1.80
C ILE A 99 5.66 -6.73 2.70
N ILE A 100 6.26 -7.91 2.58
CA ILE A 100 5.96 -9.06 3.45
C ILE A 100 6.65 -8.87 4.80
N GLU A 101 7.91 -8.44 4.78
CA GLU A 101 8.71 -8.19 5.99
C GLU A 101 8.55 -6.77 6.54
N VAL A 102 7.91 -5.88 5.78
CA VAL A 102 7.74 -4.46 6.10
C VAL A 102 9.10 -3.78 6.32
N THR A 103 10.01 -3.99 5.38
CA THR A 103 11.39 -3.46 5.43
C THR A 103 11.73 -2.63 4.21
N SER A 104 12.65 -1.68 4.38
CA SER A 104 13.20 -0.86 3.30
C SER A 104 14.73 -0.72 3.40
N GLY A 105 15.39 -0.51 2.26
CA GLY A 105 16.83 -0.29 2.19
C GLY A 105 17.41 -0.48 0.79
N SER A 106 18.64 -0.04 0.58
CA SER A 106 19.32 -0.13 -0.73
C SER A 106 19.78 -1.54 -1.13
N ASN A 107 20.01 -2.42 -0.14
CA ASN A 107 20.58 -3.75 -0.33
C ASN A 107 19.61 -4.92 -0.06
N ILE A 108 18.29 -4.65 -0.07
CA ILE A 108 17.30 -5.73 0.04
C ILE A 108 17.39 -6.60 -1.22
N MET A 109 17.59 -7.90 -1.02
CA MET A 109 17.65 -8.89 -2.11
C MET A 109 16.26 -9.37 -2.51
N ASP A 110 15.43 -9.66 -1.50
CA ASP A 110 14.05 -10.13 -1.67
C ASP A 110 13.09 -8.93 -1.62
N CYS A 111 13.21 -8.01 -2.57
CA CYS A 111 12.33 -6.84 -2.67
C CYS A 111 11.13 -7.11 -3.59
N HIS A 112 10.08 -6.31 -3.42
CA HIS A 112 8.89 -6.37 -4.27
C HIS A 112 8.78 -5.12 -5.15
N PHE A 113 9.14 -3.95 -4.61
CA PHE A 113 9.25 -2.73 -5.39
C PHE A 113 10.36 -1.83 -4.82
N GLY A 114 10.62 -0.72 -5.50
CA GLY A 114 11.59 0.28 -5.10
C GLY A 114 11.19 1.69 -5.50
N ILE A 115 11.87 2.66 -4.91
CA ILE A 115 11.87 4.06 -5.33
C ILE A 115 13.20 4.33 -6.00
N LEU A 116 13.13 4.60 -7.31
CA LEU A 116 14.28 4.98 -8.11
C LEU A 116 14.31 6.51 -8.25
N LYS A 117 15.38 7.12 -7.78
CA LYS A 117 15.65 8.54 -7.95
C LYS A 117 16.09 8.79 -9.40
N THR A 118 15.11 9.08 -10.27
CA THR A 118 15.37 9.44 -11.66
C THR A 118 14.98 10.89 -11.94
N GLY A 119 15.76 11.60 -12.75
CA GLY A 119 15.42 12.96 -13.18
C GLY A 119 15.05 13.91 -12.03
N SER A 120 13.93 14.62 -12.19
CA SER A 120 13.39 15.54 -11.19
C SER A 120 12.35 14.91 -10.25
N VAL A 121 11.91 13.68 -10.53
CA VAL A 121 10.78 13.01 -9.89
C VAL A 121 11.12 11.54 -9.66
N PRO A 122 11.05 11.04 -8.41
CA PRO A 122 11.27 9.62 -8.17
C PRO A 122 10.19 8.76 -8.84
N ALA A 123 10.60 7.64 -9.39
CA ALA A 123 9.71 6.64 -9.98
C ALA A 123 9.60 5.43 -9.05
N LEU A 124 8.39 4.86 -8.94
CA LEU A 124 8.20 3.54 -8.35
C LEU A 124 8.51 2.49 -9.42
N VAL A 125 9.39 1.55 -9.06
CA VAL A 125 9.87 0.48 -9.94
C VAL A 125 9.62 -0.88 -9.28
N LEU A 126 9.37 -1.90 -10.08
CA LEU A 126 9.17 -3.27 -9.63
C LEU A 126 10.50 -4.00 -9.46
N CYS A 127 10.56 -4.88 -8.46
CA CYS A 127 11.65 -5.83 -8.33
C CYS A 127 11.40 -7.06 -9.22
N ASP A 128 12.48 -7.79 -9.51
CA ASP A 128 12.41 -8.96 -10.39
C ASP A 128 11.35 -9.98 -9.93
N GLY A 129 10.56 -10.48 -10.88
CA GLY A 129 9.44 -11.39 -10.64
C GLY A 129 8.21 -10.76 -9.97
N THR A 130 8.21 -9.46 -9.68
CA THR A 130 7.00 -8.75 -9.20
C THR A 130 6.28 -8.09 -10.37
N LYS A 131 4.96 -8.19 -10.39
CA LYS A 131 4.10 -7.50 -11.37
C LYS A 131 3.16 -6.55 -10.66
N ALA A 132 2.67 -5.54 -11.36
CA ALA A 132 1.67 -4.63 -10.83
C ALA A 132 0.45 -4.47 -11.75
N PHE A 133 -0.65 -4.10 -11.11
CA PHE A 133 -1.85 -3.56 -11.72
C PHE A 133 -2.20 -2.24 -11.02
N ASN A 134 -2.37 -1.16 -11.77
CA ASN A 134 -2.82 0.12 -11.21
C ASN A 134 -4.35 0.10 -11.12
N ALA A 135 -4.88 0.02 -9.89
CA ALA A 135 -6.31 0.02 -9.62
C ALA A 135 -6.93 1.43 -9.70
N GLY A 136 -6.11 2.45 -9.94
CA GLY A 136 -6.51 3.86 -9.98
C GLY A 136 -6.75 4.42 -8.58
N ASN A 137 -7.44 5.56 -8.53
CA ASN A 137 -7.72 6.34 -7.32
C ASN A 137 -9.22 6.49 -7.06
N SER A 138 -10.06 5.69 -7.70
CA SER A 138 -11.51 5.72 -7.50
C SER A 138 -11.97 4.86 -6.31
N VAL A 139 -11.06 4.12 -5.69
CA VAL A 139 -11.32 3.19 -4.58
C VAL A 139 -10.26 3.42 -3.52
N ASP A 140 -10.69 3.56 -2.26
CA ASP A 140 -9.78 3.70 -1.13
C ASP A 140 -8.97 2.41 -0.92
N PHE A 141 -7.75 2.54 -0.40
CA PHE A 141 -6.85 1.41 -0.16
C PHE A 141 -7.51 0.28 0.64
N TYR A 142 -8.28 0.62 1.69
CA TYR A 142 -8.93 -0.35 2.57
C TYR A 142 -10.17 -1.01 1.96
N ASP A 143 -10.76 -0.41 0.92
CA ASP A 143 -11.97 -0.91 0.26
C ASP A 143 -11.67 -1.95 -0.83
N ILE A 144 -10.39 -2.12 -1.22
CA ILE A 144 -9.97 -3.18 -2.14
C ILE A 144 -9.83 -4.50 -1.35
N ASP A 145 -10.83 -5.36 -1.46
CA ASP A 145 -10.88 -6.66 -0.78
C ASP A 145 -10.44 -7.86 -1.63
N SER A 146 -10.33 -7.67 -2.94
CA SER A 146 -10.05 -8.74 -3.90
C SER A 146 -9.45 -8.18 -5.20
N ILE A 147 -8.86 -9.06 -6.00
CA ILE A 147 -8.29 -8.70 -7.30
C ILE A 147 -9.44 -8.53 -8.31
N PRO A 148 -9.49 -7.41 -9.07
CA PRO A 148 -10.46 -7.26 -10.16
C PRO A 148 -10.35 -8.38 -11.19
N GLN A 149 -11.50 -8.88 -11.65
CA GLN A 149 -11.55 -10.03 -12.59
C GLN A 149 -10.82 -9.76 -13.92
N ASP A 150 -10.75 -8.50 -14.32
CA ASP A 150 -10.12 -8.01 -15.55
C ASP A 150 -8.72 -7.39 -15.32
N ALA A 151 -8.15 -7.55 -14.11
CA ALA A 151 -6.82 -7.07 -13.81
C ALA A 151 -5.76 -7.71 -14.73
N VAL A 152 -4.93 -6.89 -15.36
CA VAL A 152 -3.79 -7.31 -16.16
C VAL A 152 -2.51 -6.90 -15.45
N PHE A 153 -1.83 -7.88 -14.86
CA PHE A 153 -0.56 -7.68 -14.17
C PHE A 153 0.59 -7.58 -15.17
N THR A 154 1.38 -6.52 -15.03
CA THR A 154 2.46 -6.18 -15.95
C THR A 154 3.78 -6.04 -15.19
N GLU A 155 4.87 -6.46 -15.81
CA GLU A 155 6.24 -6.26 -15.32
C GLU A 155 6.80 -4.93 -15.86
N ASP A 156 7.79 -4.36 -15.16
CA ASP A 156 8.56 -3.26 -15.74
C ASP A 156 9.46 -3.78 -16.86
N ASP A 157 9.53 -3.06 -17.99
CA ASP A 157 10.34 -3.47 -19.15
C ASP A 157 11.65 -2.68 -19.30
N GLY A 158 11.93 -1.79 -18.34
CA GLY A 158 13.09 -0.90 -18.32
C GLY A 158 12.96 0.35 -19.19
N THR A 159 11.89 0.47 -19.99
CA THR A 159 11.53 1.68 -20.73
C THR A 159 10.29 2.36 -20.17
N GLU A 160 9.35 1.56 -19.66
CA GLU A 160 8.14 1.99 -18.98
C GLU A 160 8.07 1.29 -17.62
N TYR A 161 7.66 2.07 -16.61
CA TYR A 161 7.43 1.57 -15.26
C TYR A 161 5.92 1.57 -15.01
N VAL A 162 5.37 0.42 -14.63
CA VAL A 162 3.91 0.23 -14.48
C VAL A 162 3.34 1.19 -13.44
N MET A 163 4.06 1.38 -12.33
CA MET A 163 3.73 2.37 -11.31
C MET A 163 4.36 3.73 -11.65
N GLY A 164 5.66 3.74 -11.91
CA GLY A 164 6.39 4.89 -12.44
C GLY A 164 6.16 6.15 -11.61
N THR A 165 5.76 7.23 -12.27
CA THR A 165 5.44 8.52 -11.61
C THR A 165 3.93 8.72 -11.43
N THR A 166 3.10 7.71 -11.65
CA THR A 166 1.63 7.86 -11.63
C THR A 166 1.06 8.04 -10.22
N TRP A 167 1.87 7.85 -9.18
CA TRP A 167 1.49 8.03 -7.77
C TRP A 167 1.43 9.51 -7.35
N GLN A 168 1.87 10.42 -8.22
CA GLN A 168 1.92 11.86 -7.95
C GLN A 168 1.32 12.72 -9.07
N ASP A 169 0.75 13.86 -8.67
CA ASP A 169 0.19 14.89 -9.54
C ASP A 169 0.92 16.22 -9.33
N GLY A 170 2.21 16.22 -9.69
CA GLY A 170 3.10 17.37 -9.57
C GLY A 170 3.75 17.53 -8.19
N GLY A 171 4.26 18.75 -7.93
CA GLY A 171 5.12 19.06 -6.79
C GLY A 171 6.61 18.88 -7.09
N ASN A 172 7.44 18.97 -6.05
CA ASN A 172 8.90 18.81 -6.17
C ASN A 172 9.53 18.29 -4.87
N GLY A 173 10.74 17.75 -4.96
CA GLY A 173 11.42 17.12 -3.81
C GLY A 173 11.65 18.03 -2.60
N THR A 174 11.66 19.36 -2.76
CA THR A 174 11.87 20.31 -1.66
C THR A 174 10.56 20.68 -0.96
N ALA A 175 9.49 20.91 -1.73
CA ALA A 175 8.18 21.33 -1.22
C ALA A 175 7.25 20.15 -0.90
N GLY A 176 7.58 18.97 -1.40
CA GLY A 176 6.72 17.79 -1.39
C GLY A 176 5.99 17.58 -2.72
N PHE A 177 5.43 16.39 -2.88
CA PHE A 177 4.63 16.00 -4.04
C PHE A 177 3.15 15.92 -3.66
N ASN A 178 2.27 16.18 -4.62
CA ASN A 178 0.83 15.92 -4.45
C ASN A 178 0.56 14.47 -4.81
N MET A 179 -0.18 13.73 -3.98
CA MET A 179 -0.46 12.32 -4.22
C MET A 179 -1.68 12.17 -5.14
N THR A 180 -1.64 11.23 -6.08
CA THR A 180 -2.83 10.87 -6.89
C THR A 180 -3.80 9.96 -6.15
N GLN A 181 -3.36 9.36 -5.03
CA GLN A 181 -4.07 8.32 -4.29
C GLN A 181 -4.31 7.06 -5.11
N ASN A 182 -3.45 6.81 -6.11
CA ASN A 182 -3.50 5.55 -6.83
C ASN A 182 -3.13 4.39 -5.91
N VAL A 183 -3.97 3.34 -5.92
CA VAL A 183 -3.66 2.06 -5.29
C VAL A 183 -3.13 1.10 -6.34
N TYR A 184 -2.03 0.43 -6.03
CA TYR A 184 -1.42 -0.57 -6.90
C TYR A 184 -1.55 -1.94 -6.27
N ILE A 185 -2.05 -2.92 -7.02
CA ILE A 185 -2.09 -4.33 -6.62
C ILE A 185 -0.85 -5.01 -7.19
N LEU A 186 -0.15 -5.77 -6.37
CA LEU A 186 1.07 -6.49 -6.72
C LEU A 186 0.83 -8.00 -6.78
N GLU A 187 1.33 -8.65 -7.83
CA GLU A 187 1.54 -10.10 -7.89
C GLU A 187 3.01 -10.35 -7.51
N LEU A 188 3.23 -11.04 -6.39
CA LEU A 188 4.56 -11.24 -5.81
C LEU A 188 5.23 -12.52 -6.39
N PRO A 189 6.57 -12.62 -6.36
CA PRO A 189 7.29 -13.77 -6.94
C PRO A 189 6.91 -15.14 -6.36
N ASN A 190 6.37 -15.17 -5.15
CA ASN A 190 5.90 -16.38 -4.48
C ASN A 190 4.42 -16.72 -4.76
N GLY A 191 3.77 -16.02 -5.69
CA GLY A 191 2.37 -16.19 -6.06
C GLY A 191 1.38 -15.55 -5.08
N ARG A 192 1.85 -14.85 -4.04
CA ARG A 192 0.99 -14.07 -3.14
C ARG A 192 0.66 -12.73 -3.78
N TYR A 193 -0.36 -12.08 -3.24
CA TYR A 193 -0.73 -10.72 -3.66
C TYR A 193 -0.53 -9.71 -2.54
N GLY A 194 -0.38 -8.45 -2.93
CA GLY A 194 -0.34 -7.33 -2.01
C GLY A 194 -0.91 -6.07 -2.65
N LYS A 195 -1.01 -5.00 -1.88
CA LYS A 195 -1.39 -3.69 -2.38
C LYS A 195 -0.56 -2.60 -1.71
N ILE A 196 -0.35 -1.51 -2.43
CA ILE A 196 0.37 -0.33 -1.93
C ILE A 196 -0.35 0.96 -2.33
N GLU A 197 -0.23 1.99 -1.49
CA GLU A 197 -0.61 3.37 -1.79
C GLU A 197 0.48 4.30 -1.24
N VAL A 198 0.78 5.39 -1.95
CA VAL A 198 1.65 6.44 -1.42
C VAL A 198 0.82 7.46 -0.65
N LEU A 199 1.03 7.54 0.66
CA LEU A 199 0.26 8.42 1.55
C LEU A 199 0.80 9.85 1.59
N SER A 200 2.14 9.99 1.55
CA SER A 200 2.78 11.30 1.53
C SER A 200 4.19 11.22 0.96
N ALA A 201 4.67 12.33 0.38
CA ALA A 201 6.07 12.49 -0.01
C ALA A 201 6.54 13.91 0.24
N ILE A 202 7.15 14.17 1.40
CA ILE A 202 7.52 15.51 1.88
C ILE A 202 8.93 15.47 2.46
N SER A 203 9.74 16.49 2.13
CA SER A 203 11.12 16.65 2.66
C SER A 203 12.00 15.41 2.45
N GLY A 204 11.89 14.78 1.28
CA GLY A 204 12.65 13.59 0.92
C GLY A 204 12.16 12.28 1.55
N ASN A 205 11.18 12.31 2.44
CA ASN A 205 10.56 11.09 2.97
C ASN A 205 9.30 10.75 2.18
N VAL A 206 9.14 9.49 1.81
CA VAL A 206 7.95 8.93 1.17
C VAL A 206 7.37 7.88 2.11
N THR A 207 6.09 8.02 2.44
CA THR A 207 5.34 7.09 3.28
C THR A 207 4.38 6.28 2.42
N PHE A 208 4.41 4.97 2.59
CA PHE A 208 3.54 4.01 1.90
C PHE A 208 2.60 3.35 2.91
N ALA A 209 1.34 3.17 2.55
CA ALA A 209 0.54 2.08 3.08
C ALA A 209 0.86 0.82 2.27
N VAL A 210 1.10 -0.30 2.94
CA VAL A 210 1.37 -1.58 2.29
C VAL A 210 0.59 -2.70 2.97
N PHE A 211 0.16 -3.68 2.18
CA PHE A 211 -0.41 -4.93 2.67
C PHE A 211 0.05 -6.08 1.78
N ALA A 212 0.35 -7.23 2.37
CA ALA A 212 0.61 -8.47 1.67
C ALA A 212 -0.26 -9.58 2.26
N ASP A 213 -1.03 -10.29 1.44
CA ASP A 213 -1.94 -11.32 1.92
C ASP A 213 -1.18 -12.45 2.62
N PRO A 214 -1.32 -12.67 3.94
CA PRO A 214 -0.56 -13.68 4.68
C PRO A 214 -0.80 -15.11 4.20
N ASP A 215 -1.97 -15.39 3.63
CA ASP A 215 -2.40 -16.75 3.30
C ASP A 215 -2.08 -17.14 1.84
N GLY A 216 -1.60 -16.20 1.03
CA GLY A 216 -1.24 -16.43 -0.38
C GLY A 216 -2.42 -16.73 -1.29
N THR A 217 -3.56 -16.16 -0.93
CA THR A 217 -4.79 -16.10 -1.72
C THR A 217 -4.88 -14.75 -2.45
N ASP A 218 -5.99 -14.53 -3.13
CA ASP A 218 -6.38 -13.26 -3.78
C ASP A 218 -7.15 -12.32 -2.84
N ASN A 219 -7.20 -12.64 -1.55
CA ASN A 219 -7.91 -11.84 -0.55
C ASN A 219 -7.04 -10.63 -0.15
N LEU A 220 -7.52 -9.42 -0.43
CA LEU A 220 -6.83 -8.16 -0.11
C LEU A 220 -7.45 -7.41 1.07
N THR A 221 -8.43 -7.98 1.78
CA THR A 221 -9.02 -7.33 2.96
C THR A 221 -7.97 -7.09 4.03
N CYS A 222 -7.83 -5.84 4.46
CA CYS A 222 -6.97 -5.46 5.57
C CYS A 222 -7.57 -4.33 6.39
N GLU A 223 -7.15 -4.22 7.64
CA GLU A 223 -7.53 -3.13 8.54
C GLU A 223 -6.44 -2.05 8.60
N GLU A 224 -6.84 -0.84 8.96
CA GLU A 224 -5.92 0.24 9.30
C GLU A 224 -4.98 -0.19 10.44
N PRO A 225 -3.71 0.26 10.44
CA PRO A 225 -2.83 0.03 11.58
C PRO A 225 -3.42 0.70 12.84
N LEU A 226 -3.48 -0.08 13.94
CA LEU A 226 -3.99 0.36 15.26
C LEU A 226 -3.05 1.35 15.97
#